data_AF-A0A0D2QLJ4-F1
#
_entry.id   AF-A0A0D2QLJ4-F1
#
_cell.length_a   1.000
_cell.length_b   1.000
_cell.length_c   1.000
_cell.angle_alpha   90.00
_cell.angle_beta   90.00
_cell.angle_gamma   90.00
#
_symmetry.space_group_name_H-M   'P 1'
#
loop_
_entity.id
_entity.type
_entity.pdbx_description
1 polymer ?
#
loop_
_entity_poly.entity_id
_entity_poly.type
_entity_poly.pdbx_seq_one_letter_code
_entity_poly.pdbx_strand_id
1 'polypeptide(L)'
;MESTAIPSAHFEFKSIPAFKLVRPFFSLRNLLLPYFLIKSITKCFTLLSKFEPHLVVGTGGYVSFPVCLAALLKGIKVVIQEQNSVPGIANRFLSLFADLVFVAFNSTVQSFPRKEKCVVCGNPVRLSLKNSVSKAVSRLHFFPWLEKMEGSSEEIKVILVLGGSLGANAVNIALLNVYSQLLLEHENWFIIWQTGVESFNEMESLVRSHPRLLLAPFLHSMNMAYAAADLVVSRAGAMTCSEILATGKPSILVD
;
A
#
# COMPACT_ATOMS: atom_id res chain seq x y z
N MET A 1 -5.23 -10.49 2.01
CA MET A 1 -5.85 -9.25 1.48
C MET A 1 -6.21 -9.42 0.01
N GLU A 2 -5.27 -9.91 -0.80
CA GLU A 2 -5.38 -10.13 -2.25
C GLU A 2 -6.42 -11.21 -2.61
N SER A 3 -6.50 -12.28 -1.81
CA SER A 3 -7.51 -13.34 -1.93
C SER A 3 -8.95 -12.83 -1.78
N THR A 4 -9.13 -11.63 -1.22
CA THR A 4 -10.44 -10.97 -1.07
C THR A 4 -10.58 -9.86 -2.10
N ALA A 5 -9.57 -9.00 -2.24
CA ALA A 5 -9.62 -7.82 -3.11
C ALA A 5 -9.73 -8.15 -4.60
N ILE A 6 -9.05 -9.21 -5.09
CA ILE A 6 -9.05 -9.58 -6.51
C ILE A 6 -10.43 -10.13 -6.93
N PRO A 7 -11.03 -11.10 -6.22
CA PRO A 7 -12.39 -11.54 -6.52
C PRO A 7 -13.44 -10.44 -6.39
N SER A 8 -13.31 -9.53 -5.41
CA SER A 8 -14.22 -8.38 -5.26
C SER A 8 -14.20 -7.43 -6.46
N ALA A 9 -13.10 -7.39 -7.21
CA ALA A 9 -13.01 -6.64 -8.46
C ALA A 9 -13.35 -7.48 -9.71
N HIS A 10 -13.97 -8.65 -9.51
CA HIS A 10 -14.39 -9.59 -10.55
C HIS A 10 -13.25 -10.18 -11.40
N PHE A 11 -12.05 -10.27 -10.84
CA PHE A 11 -10.92 -10.96 -11.48
C PHE A 11 -10.73 -12.38 -10.92
N GLU A 12 -10.25 -13.28 -11.78
CA GLU A 12 -9.94 -14.66 -11.36
C GLU A 12 -8.72 -14.67 -10.44
N PHE A 13 -8.89 -15.24 -9.24
CA PHE A 13 -7.80 -15.42 -8.28
C PHE A 13 -7.35 -16.88 -8.24
N LYS A 14 -6.06 -17.11 -8.46
CA LYS A 14 -5.42 -18.41 -8.26
C LYS A 14 -4.34 -18.32 -7.19
N SER A 15 -4.46 -19.13 -6.15
CA SER A 15 -3.44 -19.24 -5.12
C SER A 15 -2.27 -20.12 -5.59
N ILE A 16 -1.06 -19.68 -5.32
CA ILE A 16 0.17 -20.43 -5.56
C ILE A 16 0.82 -20.70 -4.20
N PRO A 17 1.34 -21.91 -3.97
CA PRO A 17 2.15 -22.17 -2.79
C PRO A 17 3.27 -21.13 -2.73
N ALA A 18 3.40 -20.44 -1.62
CA ALA A 18 4.30 -19.31 -1.55
C ALA A 18 5.11 -19.42 -0.27
N PHE A 19 6.42 -19.54 -0.43
CA PHE A 19 7.33 -19.74 0.67
C PHE A 19 8.16 -18.47 0.87
N LYS A 20 8.04 -17.86 2.05
CA LYS A 20 8.80 -16.66 2.40
C LYS A 20 10.22 -17.06 2.76
N LEU A 21 11.20 -16.36 2.18
CA LEU A 21 12.58 -16.46 2.62
C LEU A 21 12.69 -15.88 4.04
N VAL A 22 13.10 -16.71 4.99
CA VAL A 22 13.26 -16.28 6.39
C VAL A 22 14.67 -15.74 6.59
N ARG A 23 14.81 -14.65 7.34
CA ARG A 23 16.10 -14.16 7.83
C ARG A 23 16.38 -14.74 9.22
N PRO A 24 17.59 -15.24 9.53
CA PRO A 24 18.80 -15.28 8.70
C PRO A 24 18.74 -16.33 7.57
N PHE A 25 19.47 -16.06 6.47
CA PHE A 25 19.42 -16.88 5.24
C PHE A 25 19.77 -18.37 5.47
N PHE A 26 20.64 -18.69 6.41
CA PHE A 26 21.07 -20.07 6.73
C PHE A 26 20.14 -20.79 7.72
N SER A 27 18.91 -20.30 7.95
CA SER A 27 17.94 -21.00 8.78
C SER A 27 17.57 -22.36 8.19
N LEU A 28 17.42 -23.39 9.05
CA LEU A 28 16.91 -24.72 8.66
C LEU A 28 15.56 -24.64 7.94
N ARG A 29 14.75 -23.60 8.21
CA ARG A 29 13.48 -23.35 7.51
C ARG A 29 13.66 -23.07 6.02
N ASN A 30 14.83 -22.56 5.61
CA ASN A 30 15.14 -22.28 4.20
C ASN A 30 15.65 -23.52 3.44
N LEU A 31 15.96 -24.64 4.10
CA LEU A 31 16.35 -25.88 3.41
C LEU A 31 15.21 -26.45 2.53
N LEU A 32 13.96 -26.23 2.94
CA LEU A 32 12.79 -26.64 2.16
C LEU A 32 12.43 -25.65 1.04
N LEU A 33 13.04 -24.48 1.04
CA LEU A 33 12.71 -23.40 0.09
C LEU A 33 12.93 -23.82 -1.38
N PRO A 34 14.03 -24.50 -1.77
CA PRO A 34 14.19 -25.00 -3.14
C PRO A 34 13.08 -25.96 -3.56
N TYR A 35 12.70 -26.89 -2.68
CA TYR A 35 11.63 -27.85 -2.95
C TYR A 35 10.28 -27.14 -3.19
N PHE A 36 9.90 -26.22 -2.29
CA PHE A 36 8.68 -25.44 -2.45
C PHE A 36 8.72 -24.54 -3.67
N LEU A 37 9.89 -23.96 -3.99
CA LEU A 37 10.06 -23.13 -5.17
C LEU A 37 9.85 -23.93 -6.45
N ILE A 38 10.47 -25.11 -6.59
CA ILE A 38 10.26 -26.00 -7.74
C ILE A 38 8.77 -26.37 -7.86
N LYS A 39 8.13 -26.81 -6.77
CA LYS A 39 6.70 -27.15 -6.77
C LYS A 39 5.83 -25.96 -7.20
N SER A 40 6.18 -24.76 -6.77
CA SER A 40 5.45 -23.53 -7.11
C SER A 40 5.63 -23.17 -8.58
N ILE A 41 6.87 -23.27 -9.10
CA ILE A 41 7.19 -23.06 -10.51
C ILE A 41 6.40 -24.05 -11.38
N THR A 42 6.42 -25.36 -11.07
CA THR A 42 5.66 -26.37 -11.83
C THR A 42 4.16 -26.08 -11.83
N LYS A 43 3.60 -25.65 -10.70
CA LYS A 43 2.20 -25.21 -10.65
C LYS A 43 1.95 -23.97 -11.53
N CYS A 44 2.87 -23.01 -11.52
CA CYS A 44 2.79 -21.82 -12.37
C CYS A 44 2.85 -22.18 -13.86
N PHE A 45 3.70 -23.14 -14.26
CA PHE A 45 3.72 -23.64 -15.64
C PHE A 45 2.34 -24.14 -16.08
N THR A 46 1.68 -24.97 -15.27
CA THR A 46 0.34 -25.47 -15.58
C THR A 46 -0.69 -24.35 -15.66
N LEU A 47 -0.63 -23.36 -14.75
CA LEU A 47 -1.53 -22.22 -14.77
C LEU A 47 -1.32 -21.35 -16.02
N LEU A 48 -0.07 -21.03 -16.36
CA LEU A 48 0.27 -20.24 -17.53
C LEU A 48 -0.06 -20.97 -18.84
N SER A 49 0.07 -22.30 -18.89
CA SER A 49 -0.36 -23.09 -20.06
C SER A 49 -1.88 -23.12 -20.23
N LYS A 50 -2.65 -22.99 -19.14
CA LYS A 50 -4.12 -22.94 -19.23
C LYS A 50 -4.65 -21.54 -19.53
N PHE A 51 -3.97 -20.52 -19.01
CA PHE A 51 -4.37 -19.12 -19.17
C PHE A 51 -3.84 -18.50 -20.47
N GLU A 52 -2.72 -19.01 -21.01
CA GLU A 52 -2.07 -18.56 -22.24
C GLU A 52 -1.86 -17.04 -22.32
N PRO A 53 -1.21 -16.41 -21.31
CA PRO A 53 -1.03 -14.96 -21.32
C PRO A 53 -0.01 -14.52 -22.37
N HIS A 54 -0.30 -13.40 -23.01
CA HIS A 54 0.65 -12.68 -23.87
C HIS A 54 1.72 -11.92 -23.06
N LEU A 55 1.42 -11.57 -21.81
CA LEU A 55 2.26 -10.76 -20.94
C LEU A 55 2.01 -11.13 -19.46
N VAL A 56 3.07 -11.18 -18.68
CA VAL A 56 3.01 -11.31 -17.21
C VAL A 56 3.61 -10.07 -16.55
N VAL A 57 2.88 -9.48 -15.61
CA VAL A 57 3.34 -8.34 -14.81
C VAL A 57 3.72 -8.82 -13.41
N GLY A 58 5.00 -8.68 -13.07
CA GLY A 58 5.52 -8.99 -11.73
C GLY A 58 5.60 -7.74 -10.87
N THR A 59 4.90 -7.71 -9.73
CA THR A 59 4.92 -6.57 -8.80
C THR A 59 5.84 -6.78 -7.60
N GLY A 60 6.60 -7.89 -7.58
CA GLY A 60 7.52 -8.24 -6.52
C GLY A 60 6.94 -9.16 -5.45
N GLY A 61 7.74 -9.43 -4.43
CA GLY A 61 7.42 -10.39 -3.37
C GLY A 61 7.65 -11.85 -3.76
N TYR A 62 7.46 -12.73 -2.78
CA TYR A 62 7.80 -14.15 -2.84
C TYR A 62 6.84 -14.97 -3.73
N VAL A 63 5.63 -14.47 -3.99
CA VAL A 63 4.66 -15.08 -4.91
C VAL A 63 4.96 -14.75 -6.36
N SER A 64 5.38 -13.50 -6.65
CA SER A 64 5.65 -13.04 -8.02
C SER A 64 6.83 -13.77 -8.66
N PHE A 65 7.81 -14.20 -7.85
CA PHE A 65 9.02 -14.86 -8.33
C PHE A 65 8.77 -16.13 -9.14
N PRO A 66 8.12 -17.19 -8.61
CA PRO A 66 7.87 -18.42 -9.35
C PRO A 66 6.99 -18.21 -10.59
N VAL A 67 6.05 -17.27 -10.56
CA VAL A 67 5.18 -16.94 -11.70
C VAL A 67 6.00 -16.35 -12.84
N CYS A 68 6.78 -15.30 -12.55
CA CYS A 68 7.59 -14.62 -13.55
C CYS A 68 8.67 -15.56 -14.11
N LEU A 69 9.31 -16.37 -13.26
CA LEU A 69 10.30 -17.32 -13.71
C LEU A 69 9.70 -18.39 -14.64
N ALA A 70 8.53 -18.95 -14.29
CA ALA A 70 7.83 -19.88 -15.17
C ALA A 70 7.42 -19.24 -16.51
N ALA A 71 7.01 -17.97 -16.49
CA ALA A 71 6.68 -17.22 -17.71
C ALA A 71 7.90 -17.03 -18.61
N LEU A 72 9.04 -16.59 -18.04
CA LEU A 72 10.31 -16.46 -18.77
C LEU A 72 10.75 -17.78 -19.40
N LEU A 73 10.66 -18.89 -18.66
CA LEU A 73 11.02 -20.22 -19.17
C LEU A 73 10.08 -20.71 -20.28
N LYS A 74 8.82 -20.25 -20.32
CA LYS A 74 7.87 -20.50 -21.42
C LYS A 74 8.06 -19.56 -22.61
N GLY A 75 8.96 -18.58 -22.54
CA GLY A 75 9.11 -17.55 -23.57
C GLY A 75 7.96 -16.52 -23.59
N ILE A 76 7.20 -16.41 -22.49
CA ILE A 76 6.16 -15.38 -22.33
C ILE A 76 6.83 -14.07 -21.91
N LYS A 77 6.38 -12.95 -22.47
CA LYS A 77 6.90 -11.62 -22.11
C LYS A 77 6.64 -11.32 -20.64
N VAL A 78 7.63 -10.76 -19.96
CA VAL A 78 7.56 -10.39 -18.54
C VAL A 78 7.99 -8.95 -18.36
N VAL A 79 7.13 -8.18 -17.68
CA VAL A 79 7.48 -6.84 -17.20
C VAL A 79 7.39 -6.78 -15.69
N ILE A 80 8.22 -5.95 -15.09
CA ILE A 80 8.29 -5.80 -13.63
C ILE A 80 7.85 -4.40 -13.24
N GLN A 81 7.14 -4.27 -12.13
CA GLN A 81 6.87 -3.00 -11.46
C GLN A 81 7.59 -3.01 -10.10
N GLU A 82 8.54 -2.10 -9.90
CA GLU A 82 9.18 -1.85 -8.60
C GLU A 82 8.69 -0.55 -7.99
N GLN A 83 8.03 -0.67 -6.84
CA GLN A 83 7.38 0.46 -6.18
C GLN A 83 8.32 1.22 -5.26
N ASN A 84 9.36 0.56 -4.73
CA ASN A 84 10.21 1.10 -3.68
C ASN A 84 11.43 1.84 -4.25
N SER A 85 12.06 2.67 -3.41
CA SER A 85 13.35 3.30 -3.71
C SER A 85 14.50 2.28 -3.74
N VAL A 86 14.39 1.21 -2.96
CA VAL A 86 15.33 0.08 -2.94
C VAL A 86 14.61 -1.16 -3.46
N PRO A 87 15.09 -1.79 -4.54
CA PRO A 87 14.39 -2.89 -5.15
C PRO A 87 14.38 -4.14 -4.27
N GLY A 88 13.26 -4.86 -4.31
CA GLY A 88 13.17 -6.17 -3.66
C GLY A 88 14.09 -7.20 -4.33
N ILE A 89 14.53 -8.21 -3.57
CA ILE A 89 15.42 -9.28 -4.07
C ILE A 89 14.81 -9.98 -5.30
N ALA A 90 13.51 -10.28 -5.26
CA ALA A 90 12.81 -10.91 -6.38
C ALA A 90 12.85 -10.05 -7.65
N ASN A 91 12.49 -8.76 -7.53
CA ASN A 91 12.50 -7.83 -8.66
C ASN A 91 13.92 -7.62 -9.19
N ARG A 92 14.91 -7.48 -8.31
CA ARG A 92 16.32 -7.34 -8.70
C ARG A 92 16.80 -8.55 -9.51
N PHE A 93 16.46 -9.77 -9.13
CA PHE A 93 16.82 -10.96 -9.90
C PHE A 93 16.05 -11.03 -11.23
N LEU A 94 14.73 -10.93 -11.18
CA LEU A 94 13.88 -11.05 -12.37
C LEU A 94 14.18 -9.96 -13.42
N SER A 95 14.64 -8.78 -12.99
CA SER A 95 15.01 -7.66 -13.87
C SER A 95 16.08 -8.00 -14.90
N LEU A 96 16.93 -9.00 -14.62
CA LEU A 96 17.94 -9.47 -15.57
C LEU A 96 17.28 -10.06 -16.82
N PHE A 97 16.11 -10.68 -16.67
CA PHE A 97 15.45 -11.44 -17.71
C PHE A 97 14.18 -10.78 -18.24
N ALA A 98 13.54 -9.89 -17.47
CA ALA A 98 12.35 -9.16 -17.88
C ALA A 98 12.60 -8.32 -19.15
N ASP A 99 11.54 -8.12 -19.94
CA ASP A 99 11.54 -7.26 -21.12
C ASP A 99 11.70 -5.80 -20.71
N LEU A 100 10.92 -5.34 -19.73
CA LEU A 100 10.97 -3.99 -19.17
C LEU A 100 10.80 -3.99 -17.65
N VAL A 101 11.37 -2.97 -17.01
CA VAL A 101 11.27 -2.74 -15.57
C VAL A 101 10.73 -1.34 -15.33
N PHE A 102 9.45 -1.26 -14.99
CA PHE A 102 8.84 -0.01 -14.56
C PHE A 102 9.24 0.31 -13.13
N VAL A 103 9.73 1.52 -12.89
CA VAL A 103 10.20 1.97 -11.58
C VAL A 103 9.49 3.24 -11.14
N ALA A 104 9.29 3.36 -9.83
CA ALA A 104 8.66 4.53 -9.24
C ALA A 104 9.59 5.76 -9.19
N PHE A 105 10.89 5.57 -8.96
CA PHE A 105 11.84 6.65 -8.72
C PHE A 105 13.06 6.56 -9.64
N ASN A 106 13.61 7.72 -10.01
CA ASN A 106 14.87 7.82 -10.77
C ASN A 106 16.04 7.15 -10.03
N SER A 107 16.10 7.29 -8.70
CA SER A 107 17.14 6.68 -7.86
C SER A 107 17.11 5.16 -7.92
N THR A 108 15.93 4.54 -8.05
CA THR A 108 15.78 3.08 -8.12
C THR A 108 16.48 2.49 -9.36
N VAL A 109 16.56 3.23 -10.47
CA VAL A 109 17.23 2.78 -11.71
C VAL A 109 18.68 2.36 -11.45
N GLN A 110 19.39 3.08 -10.57
CA GLN A 110 20.79 2.78 -10.25
C GLN A 110 20.98 1.45 -9.53
N SER A 111 19.93 0.92 -8.92
CA SER A 111 19.96 -0.35 -8.19
C SER A 111 19.76 -1.57 -9.07
N PHE A 112 19.36 -1.38 -10.33
CA PHE A 112 19.14 -2.46 -11.29
C PHE A 112 20.37 -2.69 -12.18
N PRO A 113 20.66 -3.97 -12.52
CA PRO A 113 21.82 -4.32 -13.34
C PRO A 113 21.68 -3.88 -14.82
N ARG A 114 20.46 -3.88 -15.37
CA ARG A 114 20.16 -3.52 -16.76
C ARG A 114 19.34 -2.23 -16.81
N LYS A 115 20.02 -1.09 -16.68
CA LYS A 115 19.40 0.24 -16.51
C LYS A 115 18.63 0.69 -17.76
N GLU A 116 19.07 0.26 -18.93
CA GLU A 116 18.44 0.53 -20.23
C GLU A 116 17.03 -0.07 -20.37
N LYS A 117 16.71 -1.08 -19.54
CA LYS A 117 15.37 -1.68 -19.46
C LYS A 117 14.44 -0.95 -18.49
N CYS A 118 14.97 -0.01 -17.70
CA CYS A 118 14.18 0.69 -16.71
C CYS A 118 13.40 1.84 -17.35
N VAL A 119 12.10 1.91 -17.04
CA VAL A 119 11.23 3.01 -17.45
C VAL A 119 10.66 3.66 -16.19
N VAL A 120 10.92 4.95 -15.99
CA VAL A 120 10.44 5.67 -14.81
C VAL A 120 9.03 6.18 -15.08
N CYS A 121 8.03 5.52 -14.48
CA CYS A 121 6.61 5.85 -14.67
C CYS A 121 5.94 6.32 -13.37
N GLY A 122 6.61 6.24 -12.23
CA GLY A 122 5.96 6.37 -10.93
C GLY A 122 5.20 5.10 -10.53
N ASN A 123 4.46 5.18 -9.43
CA ASN A 123 3.57 4.10 -9.00
C ASN A 123 2.14 4.30 -9.54
N PRO A 124 1.45 3.20 -9.90
CA PRO A 124 0.05 3.26 -10.28
C PRO A 124 -0.81 3.62 -9.07
N VAL A 125 -1.33 4.85 -9.04
CA VAL A 125 -2.28 5.30 -8.02
C VAL A 125 -3.72 5.02 -8.45
N ARG A 126 -4.64 4.93 -7.47
CA ARG A 126 -6.06 4.68 -7.72
C ARG A 126 -6.65 5.78 -8.62
N LEU A 127 -7.44 5.39 -9.62
CA LEU A 127 -8.12 6.36 -10.50
C LEU A 127 -9.08 7.28 -9.73
N SER A 128 -9.68 6.79 -8.64
CA SER A 128 -10.56 7.59 -7.79
C SER A 128 -9.87 8.78 -7.12
N LEU A 129 -8.53 8.79 -7.02
CA LEU A 129 -7.76 9.93 -6.53
C LEU A 129 -7.64 11.06 -7.56
N LYS A 130 -7.87 10.78 -8.85
CA LYS A 130 -7.94 11.82 -9.89
C LYS A 130 -9.23 12.61 -9.85
N ASN A 131 -10.30 12.01 -9.33
CA ASN A 131 -11.59 12.67 -9.21
C ASN A 131 -11.53 13.65 -8.03
N SER A 132 -11.50 14.95 -8.34
CA SER A 132 -11.53 15.99 -7.32
C SER A 132 -12.89 15.94 -6.61
N VAL A 133 -12.86 15.63 -5.31
CA VAL A 133 -14.02 15.77 -4.43
C VAL A 133 -13.78 16.99 -3.56
N SER A 134 -14.82 17.80 -3.35
CA SER A 134 -14.68 18.98 -2.51
C SER A 134 -14.37 18.58 -1.07
N LYS A 135 -13.47 19.34 -0.46
CA LYS A 135 -13.05 19.17 0.94
C LYS A 135 -14.25 19.20 1.89
N ALA A 136 -15.24 20.05 1.65
CA ALA A 136 -16.47 20.12 2.45
C ALA A 136 -17.27 18.81 2.40
N VAL A 137 -17.53 18.26 1.21
CA VAL A 137 -18.25 17.00 1.04
C VAL A 137 -17.48 15.85 1.69
N SER A 138 -16.16 15.82 1.53
CA SER A 138 -15.32 14.80 2.15
C SER A 138 -15.30 14.89 3.69
N ARG A 139 -15.30 16.10 4.26
CA ARG A 139 -15.39 16.30 5.71
C ARG A 139 -16.74 15.85 6.27
N LEU A 140 -17.84 16.21 5.61
CA LEU A 140 -19.19 15.77 5.99
C LEU A 140 -19.34 14.25 5.94
N HIS A 141 -18.69 13.58 4.97
CA HIS A 141 -18.71 12.12 4.90
C HIS A 141 -18.13 11.45 6.16
N PHE A 142 -17.06 12.01 6.75
CA PHE A 142 -16.45 11.44 7.96
C PHE A 142 -17.02 12.00 9.26
N PHE A 143 -17.54 13.23 9.24
CA PHE A 143 -18.07 13.93 10.39
C PHE A 143 -19.46 14.54 10.07
N PRO A 144 -20.53 13.72 9.96
CA PRO A 144 -21.82 14.18 9.43
C PRO A 144 -22.49 15.29 10.24
N TRP A 145 -22.27 15.34 11.56
CA TRP A 145 -22.86 16.37 12.42
C TRP A 145 -22.31 17.78 12.14
N LEU A 146 -21.22 17.91 11.37
CA LEU A 146 -20.72 19.21 10.91
C LEU A 146 -21.78 20.00 10.12
N GLU A 147 -22.75 19.31 9.50
CA GLU A 147 -23.88 19.97 8.82
C GLU A 147 -24.69 20.86 9.78
N LYS A 148 -24.69 20.55 11.07
CA LYS A 148 -25.43 21.28 12.11
C LYS A 148 -24.60 22.38 12.79
N MET A 149 -23.31 22.51 12.46
CA MET A 149 -22.49 23.58 13.01
C MET A 149 -22.72 24.88 12.22
N GLU A 150 -23.32 25.87 12.87
CA GLU A 150 -23.37 27.24 12.37
C GLU A 150 -21.97 27.86 12.48
N GLY A 151 -21.22 27.83 11.38
CA GLY A 151 -19.87 28.38 11.32
C GLY A 151 -19.21 28.08 9.98
N SER A 152 -18.31 28.96 9.53
CA SER A 152 -17.58 28.79 8.27
C SER A 152 -16.80 27.47 8.29
N SER A 153 -17.20 26.53 7.42
CA SER A 153 -16.49 25.26 7.17
C SER A 153 -15.01 25.43 6.76
N GLU A 154 -14.57 26.67 6.51
CA GLU A 154 -13.22 27.02 6.04
C GLU A 154 -12.16 27.00 7.15
N GLU A 155 -12.55 27.06 8.44
CA GLU A 155 -11.58 27.01 9.55
C GLU A 155 -11.23 25.60 10.02
N ILE A 156 -11.98 24.57 9.62
CA ILE A 156 -11.72 23.19 10.03
C ILE A 156 -10.37 22.73 9.46
N LYS A 157 -9.57 22.07 10.30
CA LYS A 157 -8.34 21.38 9.90
C LYS A 157 -8.47 19.89 10.17
N VAL A 158 -8.19 19.06 9.18
CA VAL A 158 -8.26 17.60 9.31
C VAL A 158 -6.88 16.99 9.18
N ILE A 159 -6.48 16.22 10.19
CA ILE A 159 -5.28 15.38 10.15
C ILE A 159 -5.71 13.97 9.79
N LEU A 160 -5.17 13.45 8.68
CA LEU A 160 -5.35 12.07 8.28
C LEU A 160 -4.13 11.25 8.74
N VAL A 161 -4.34 10.28 9.62
CA VAL A 161 -3.30 9.39 10.12
C VAL A 161 -3.47 7.99 9.55
N LEU A 162 -2.44 7.51 8.85
CA LEU A 162 -2.45 6.25 8.11
C LEU A 162 -1.44 5.26 8.70
N GLY A 163 -1.96 4.21 9.35
CA GLY A 163 -1.18 3.07 9.80
C GLY A 163 -0.88 2.04 8.70
N GLY A 164 -1.54 2.14 7.54
CA GLY A 164 -1.49 1.11 6.51
C GLY A 164 -2.39 -0.08 6.84
N SER A 165 -2.54 -1.04 5.91
CA SER A 165 -3.56 -2.09 6.01
C SER A 165 -3.41 -2.98 7.25
N LEU A 166 -2.18 -3.40 7.58
CA LEU A 166 -1.90 -4.19 8.79
C LEU A 166 -1.80 -3.32 10.05
N GLY A 167 -1.38 -2.07 9.89
CA GLY A 167 -1.17 -1.11 10.96
C GLY A 167 0.29 -0.73 11.15
N ALA A 168 0.51 0.42 11.79
CA ALA A 168 1.83 0.95 12.09
C ALA A 168 1.90 1.26 13.58
N ASN A 169 2.38 0.30 14.37
CA ASN A 169 2.34 0.40 15.82
C ASN A 169 3.04 1.67 16.35
N ALA A 170 4.19 2.04 15.77
CA ALA A 170 4.91 3.27 16.14
C ALA A 170 4.06 4.54 15.91
N VAL A 171 3.38 4.63 14.77
CA VAL A 171 2.49 5.77 14.45
C VAL A 171 1.28 5.77 15.38
N ASN A 172 0.70 4.59 15.63
CA ASN A 172 -0.46 4.45 16.49
C ASN A 172 -0.16 4.87 17.93
N ILE A 173 0.95 4.38 18.51
CA ILE A 173 1.40 4.74 19.86
C ILE A 173 1.72 6.23 19.94
N ALA A 174 2.42 6.78 18.94
CA ALA A 174 2.74 8.20 18.92
C ALA A 174 1.47 9.05 18.93
N LEU A 175 0.48 8.70 18.11
CA LEU A 175 -0.78 9.43 18.07
C LEU A 175 -1.60 9.24 19.35
N LEU A 176 -1.63 8.03 19.92
CA LEU A 176 -2.31 7.73 21.18
C LEU A 176 -1.86 8.66 22.32
N ASN A 177 -0.58 9.01 22.35
CA ASN A 177 -0.01 9.86 23.39
C ASN A 177 -0.33 11.35 23.22
N VAL A 178 -0.73 11.81 22.03
CA VAL A 178 -0.89 13.25 21.75
C VAL A 178 -2.29 13.65 21.30
N TYR A 179 -3.12 12.74 20.78
CA TYR A 179 -4.41 13.10 20.16
C TYR A 179 -5.32 13.89 21.10
N SER A 180 -5.40 13.50 22.38
CA SER A 180 -6.30 14.14 23.33
C SER A 180 -5.86 15.58 23.62
N GLN A 181 -4.56 15.83 23.76
CA GLN A 181 -4.03 17.16 23.96
C GLN A 181 -4.23 18.02 22.72
N LEU A 182 -3.94 17.49 21.52
CA LEU A 182 -4.15 18.19 20.25
C LEU A 182 -5.61 18.64 20.08
N LEU A 183 -6.56 17.77 20.40
CA LEU A 183 -7.98 18.08 20.28
C LEU A 183 -8.49 19.05 21.37
N LEU A 184 -7.80 19.16 22.51
CA LEU A 184 -8.11 20.13 23.56
C LEU A 184 -7.54 21.52 23.23
N GLU A 185 -6.32 21.58 22.70
CA GLU A 185 -5.64 22.85 22.37
C GLU A 185 -6.15 23.48 21.07
N HIS A 186 -6.71 22.68 20.16
CA HIS A 186 -7.19 23.13 18.87
C HIS A 186 -8.64 22.71 18.61
N GLU A 187 -9.58 23.60 18.92
CA GLU A 187 -11.02 23.33 18.84
C GLU A 187 -11.54 23.03 17.42
N ASN A 188 -10.82 23.52 16.40
CA ASN A 188 -11.14 23.34 14.98
C ASN A 188 -10.39 22.16 14.32
N TRP A 189 -9.62 21.38 15.09
CA TRP A 189 -8.89 20.23 14.56
C TRP A 189 -9.69 18.93 14.67
N PHE A 190 -9.62 18.14 13.60
CA PHE A 190 -10.27 16.85 13.48
C PHE A 190 -9.23 15.81 13.07
N ILE A 191 -9.40 14.58 13.55
CA ILE A 191 -8.47 13.49 13.28
C ILE A 191 -9.24 12.33 12.64
N ILE A 192 -8.80 11.90 11.47
CA ILE A 192 -9.20 10.63 10.86
C ILE A 192 -8.03 9.67 11.03
N TRP A 193 -8.20 8.62 11.81
CA TRP A 193 -7.12 7.71 12.19
C TRP A 193 -7.43 6.29 11.74
N GLN A 194 -6.69 5.83 10.74
CA GLN A 194 -6.70 4.46 10.27
C GLN A 194 -5.60 3.65 10.99
N THR A 195 -5.99 2.80 11.94
CA THR A 195 -5.03 2.09 12.83
C THR A 195 -4.39 0.88 12.17
N GLY A 196 -5.08 0.25 11.23
CA GLY A 196 -4.78 -1.10 10.72
C GLY A 196 -5.62 -2.16 11.40
N VAL A 197 -5.91 -3.23 10.67
CA VAL A 197 -6.82 -4.30 11.12
C VAL A 197 -6.29 -5.06 12.33
N GLU A 198 -4.96 -5.20 12.47
CA GLU A 198 -4.36 -5.95 13.58
C GLU A 198 -4.33 -5.13 14.87
N SER A 199 -4.15 -3.81 14.78
CA SER A 199 -4.06 -2.92 15.94
C SER A 199 -5.39 -2.29 16.37
N PHE A 200 -6.47 -2.46 15.60
CA PHE A 200 -7.71 -1.72 15.84
C PHE A 200 -8.33 -1.99 17.21
N ASN A 201 -8.54 -3.27 17.58
CA ASN A 201 -9.20 -3.63 18.84
C ASN A 201 -8.44 -3.09 20.07
N GLU A 202 -7.10 -3.12 20.03
CA GLU A 202 -6.27 -2.57 21.09
C GLU A 202 -6.43 -1.04 21.16
N MET A 203 -6.31 -0.35 20.02
CA MET A 203 -6.45 1.10 19.97
C MET A 203 -7.86 1.55 20.39
N GLU A 204 -8.91 0.85 19.98
CA GLU A 204 -10.29 1.14 20.35
C GLU A 204 -10.51 1.04 21.87
N SER A 205 -9.81 0.14 22.55
CA SER A 205 -9.88 0.01 24.02
C SER A 205 -9.16 1.13 24.78
N LEU A 206 -8.18 1.78 24.15
CA LEU A 206 -7.33 2.82 24.77
C LEU A 206 -7.80 4.24 24.43
N VAL A 207 -8.38 4.42 23.25
CA VAL A 207 -8.84 5.72 22.74
C VAL A 207 -10.20 6.06 23.33
N ARG A 208 -10.31 7.25 23.93
CA ARG A 208 -11.60 7.77 24.39
C ARG A 208 -12.36 8.33 23.21
N SER A 209 -13.64 7.98 23.11
CA SER A 209 -14.53 8.55 22.10
C SER A 209 -14.54 10.08 22.21
N HIS A 210 -14.38 10.74 21.08
CA HIS A 210 -14.38 12.19 20.98
C HIS A 210 -15.05 12.59 19.66
N PRO A 211 -15.94 13.60 19.63
CA PRO A 211 -16.66 13.96 18.40
C PRO A 211 -15.67 14.26 17.26
N ARG A 212 -14.60 15.02 17.49
CA ARG A 212 -13.62 15.36 16.44
C ARG A 212 -12.62 14.25 16.08
N LEU A 213 -12.82 13.01 16.52
CA LEU A 213 -11.93 11.88 16.27
C LEU A 213 -12.70 10.72 15.62
N LEU A 214 -12.26 10.30 14.43
CA LEU A 214 -12.72 9.07 13.79
C LEU A 214 -11.60 8.03 13.87
N LEU A 215 -11.83 6.94 14.58
CA LEU A 215 -10.96 5.78 14.62
C LEU A 215 -11.52 4.68 13.69
N ALA A 216 -10.68 4.11 12.82
CA ALA A 216 -11.10 3.05 11.91
C ALA A 216 -10.01 1.99 11.68
N PRO A 217 -10.35 0.70 11.51
CA PRO A 217 -9.37 -0.33 11.17
C PRO A 217 -8.84 -0.14 9.75
N PHE A 218 -9.72 0.23 8.83
CA PHE A 218 -9.42 0.42 7.42
C PHE A 218 -10.35 1.47 6.80
N LEU A 219 -9.84 2.29 5.88
CA LEU A 219 -10.61 3.31 5.16
C LEU A 219 -10.85 2.85 3.72
N HIS A 220 -12.11 2.59 3.38
CA HIS A 220 -12.48 2.22 2.00
C HIS A 220 -12.46 3.43 1.06
N SER A 221 -12.96 4.58 1.53
CA SER A 221 -13.06 5.83 0.76
C SER A 221 -11.78 6.68 0.87
N MET A 222 -10.64 6.13 0.44
CA MET A 222 -9.33 6.83 0.55
C MET A 222 -9.30 8.17 -0.21
N ASN A 223 -9.99 8.28 -1.34
CA ASN A 223 -10.11 9.54 -2.07
C ASN A 223 -10.78 10.64 -1.23
N MET A 224 -11.84 10.28 -0.50
CA MET A 224 -12.49 11.19 0.44
C MET A 224 -11.55 11.53 1.60
N ALA A 225 -10.82 10.54 2.13
CA ALA A 225 -9.91 10.77 3.24
C ALA A 225 -8.82 11.79 2.89
N TYR A 226 -8.16 11.62 1.74
CA TYR A 226 -7.17 12.60 1.26
C TYR A 226 -7.82 13.96 0.97
N ALA A 227 -8.99 14.00 0.32
CA ALA A 227 -9.68 15.25 0.02
C ALA A 227 -10.05 16.05 1.28
N ALA A 228 -10.51 15.36 2.34
CA ALA A 228 -10.82 15.95 3.64
C ALA A 228 -9.57 16.51 4.35
N ALA A 229 -8.44 15.82 4.20
CA ALA A 229 -7.20 16.11 4.92
C ALA A 229 -6.55 17.44 4.53
N ASP A 230 -6.05 18.14 5.55
CA ASP A 230 -5.13 19.26 5.45
C ASP A 230 -3.68 18.83 5.72
N LEU A 231 -3.48 17.75 6.49
CA LEU A 231 -2.18 17.15 6.78
C LEU A 231 -2.31 15.62 6.78
N VAL A 232 -1.32 14.92 6.21
CA VAL A 232 -1.23 13.45 6.28
C VAL A 232 -0.07 13.04 7.19
N VAL A 233 -0.33 12.20 8.19
CA VAL A 233 0.70 11.56 9.00
C VAL A 233 0.70 10.07 8.66
N SER A 234 1.81 9.55 8.17
CA SER A 234 1.86 8.15 7.76
C SER A 234 3.25 7.58 7.85
N ARG A 235 3.35 6.26 7.67
CA ARG A 235 4.62 5.65 7.30
C ARG A 235 5.08 6.10 5.92
N ALA A 236 6.40 6.05 5.67
CA ALA A 236 7.02 6.29 4.36
C ALA A 236 6.85 5.10 3.38
N GLY A 237 5.67 4.49 3.33
CA GLY A 237 5.38 3.37 2.42
C GLY A 237 5.28 3.83 0.96
N ALA A 238 5.85 3.07 0.03
CA ALA A 238 5.94 3.43 -1.40
C ALA A 238 4.61 3.90 -2.01
N MET A 239 3.54 3.14 -1.80
CA MET A 239 2.20 3.48 -2.33
C MET A 239 1.63 4.72 -1.64
N THR A 240 1.75 4.82 -0.31
CA THR A 240 1.26 5.98 0.45
C THR A 240 1.96 7.26 0.01
N CYS A 241 3.29 7.24 -0.11
CA CYS A 241 4.05 8.40 -0.63
C CYS A 241 3.58 8.79 -2.04
N SER A 242 3.29 7.80 -2.90
CA SER A 242 2.82 8.05 -4.27
C SER A 242 1.41 8.65 -4.29
N GLU A 243 0.51 8.20 -3.41
CA GLU A 243 -0.82 8.76 -3.26
C GLU A 243 -0.79 10.18 -2.66
N ILE A 244 0.09 10.45 -1.68
CA ILE A 244 0.32 11.79 -1.13
C ILE A 244 0.81 12.75 -2.22
N LEU A 245 1.80 12.32 -3.01
CA LEU A 245 2.30 13.10 -4.15
C LEU A 245 1.20 13.37 -5.18
N ALA A 246 0.41 12.36 -5.52
CA ALA A 246 -0.70 12.50 -6.47
C ALA A 246 -1.81 13.44 -5.98
N THR A 247 -2.01 13.53 -4.67
CA THR A 247 -3.03 14.38 -4.05
C THR A 247 -2.51 15.75 -3.60
N GLY A 248 -1.20 15.99 -3.70
CA GLY A 248 -0.56 17.25 -3.34
C GLY A 248 -0.68 17.60 -1.85
N LYS A 249 -0.79 16.61 -0.97
CA LYS A 249 -1.02 16.82 0.46
C LYS A 249 0.29 17.05 1.21
N PRO A 250 0.37 18.04 2.11
CA PRO A 250 1.52 18.11 3.02
C PRO A 250 1.50 16.89 3.93
N SER A 251 2.68 16.36 4.25
CA SER A 251 2.79 15.12 5.00
C SER A 251 3.95 15.08 5.99
N ILE A 252 3.73 14.42 7.12
CA ILE A 252 4.76 13.98 8.06
C ILE A 252 4.93 12.47 7.86
N LEU A 253 6.12 12.06 7.41
CA LEU A 253 6.46 10.66 7.17
C LEU A 253 7.33 10.13 8.32
N VAL A 254 6.91 9.01 8.91
CA VAL A 254 7.59 8.35 10.02
C VAL A 254 8.12 6.99 9.55
N ASP A 255 9.41 6.70 9.74
CA ASP A 255 10.04 5.42 9.38
C ASP A 255 10.66 4.74 10.61
#